data_AF-A0A836HSS9-F1
#
_entry.id   AF-A0A836HSS9-F1
#
_cell.length_a   1.000
_cell.length_b   1.000
_cell.length_c   1.000
_cell.angle_alpha   90.00
_cell.angle_beta   90.00
_cell.angle_gamma   90.00
#
_symmetry.space_group_name_H-M   'P 1'
#
loop_
_entity.id
_entity.type
_entity.pdbx_description
1 polymer ?
#
loop_
_entity_poly.entity_id
_entity_poly.type
_entity_poly.pdbx_seq_one_letter_code
_entity_poly.pdbx_strand_id
1 'polypeptide(L)'
;MEVIANKVKGRGLYATRVFAAQSTVHEESALCCSQNMDDFEDGVPVCTVCLRFLETLSSQVARNTQRKKAALSLPYPEQQMPVKRVPCLWKEQGCRDSFCSTRCRESALKQFH
;
A
#
# COMPACT_ATOMS: atom_id res chain seq x y z
N MET A 1 -21.10 -15.73 -5.38
CA MET A 1 -21.79 -14.89 -4.39
C MET A 1 -22.81 -14.04 -5.12
N GLU A 2 -23.84 -13.59 -4.44
CA GLU A 2 -24.91 -12.76 -5.00
C GLU A 2 -25.23 -11.57 -4.09
N VAL A 3 -25.76 -10.50 -4.67
CA VAL A 3 -26.17 -9.30 -3.93
C VAL A 3 -27.65 -9.40 -3.60
N ILE A 4 -28.00 -9.41 -2.31
CA ILE A 4 -29.40 -9.46 -1.85
C ILE A 4 -29.69 -8.23 -0.98
N ALA A 5 -30.85 -7.61 -1.21
CA ALA A 5 -31.32 -6.48 -0.40
C ALA A 5 -32.09 -6.98 0.82
N ASN A 6 -31.56 -6.71 2.01
CA ASN A 6 -32.22 -6.91 3.29
C ASN A 6 -32.95 -5.62 3.70
N LYS A 7 -34.18 -5.74 4.21
CA LYS A 7 -35.02 -4.59 4.58
C LYS A 7 -34.44 -3.71 5.71
N VAL A 8 -33.59 -4.27 6.58
CA VAL A 8 -32.97 -3.56 7.72
C VAL A 8 -31.54 -3.14 7.42
N LYS A 9 -30.76 -4.02 6.77
CA LYS A 9 -29.32 -3.83 6.55
C LYS A 9 -28.94 -3.28 5.17
N GLY A 10 -29.90 -3.15 4.25
CA GLY A 10 -29.61 -2.78 2.86
C GLY A 10 -29.00 -3.93 2.06
N ARG A 11 -28.13 -3.62 1.08
CA ARG A 11 -27.50 -4.62 0.20
C ARG A 11 -26.38 -5.36 0.93
N GLY A 12 -26.40 -6.69 0.84
CA GLY A 12 -25.34 -7.56 1.34
C GLY A 12 -24.90 -8.58 0.29
N LEU A 13 -23.71 -9.16 0.49
CA LEU A 13 -23.18 -10.25 -0.32
C LEU A 13 -23.43 -11.60 0.37
N TYR A 14 -24.04 -12.53 -0.37
CA TYR A 14 -24.42 -13.85 0.13
C TYR A 14 -23.70 -14.96 -0.64
N ALA A 15 -23.31 -16.02 0.08
CA ALA A 15 -22.63 -17.16 -0.50
C ALA A 15 -23.60 -18.00 -1.35
N THR A 16 -23.23 -18.25 -2.61
CA THR A 16 -24.01 -19.10 -3.54
C THR A 16 -23.49 -20.55 -3.59
N ARG A 17 -22.45 -20.85 -2.80
CA ARG A 17 -21.80 -22.16 -2.68
C ARG A 17 -21.07 -22.26 -1.35
N VAL A 18 -20.68 -23.48 -0.97
CA VAL A 18 -19.85 -23.73 0.22
C VAL A 18 -18.40 -23.28 -0.04
N PHE A 19 -17.80 -22.62 0.96
CA PHE A 19 -16.39 -22.21 0.97
C PHE A 19 -15.65 -22.97 2.08
N ALA A 20 -14.47 -23.52 1.75
CA ALA A 20 -13.60 -24.13 2.75
C ALA A 20 -12.90 -23.04 3.58
N ALA A 21 -12.47 -23.40 4.79
CA ALA A 21 -11.59 -22.52 5.57
C ALA A 21 -10.35 -22.15 4.74
N GLN A 22 -9.90 -20.90 4.86
CA GLN A 22 -8.75 -20.35 4.12
C GLN A 22 -8.94 -20.22 2.60
N SER A 23 -10.14 -20.48 2.06
CA SER A 23 -10.39 -20.25 0.63
C SER A 23 -10.63 -18.77 0.33
N THR A 24 -10.07 -18.29 -0.80
CA THR A 24 -10.37 -16.95 -1.31
C THR A 24 -11.79 -16.91 -1.83
N VAL A 25 -12.63 -16.11 -1.18
CA VAL A 25 -14.04 -15.95 -1.53
C VAL A 25 -14.24 -14.97 -2.69
N HIS A 26 -13.44 -13.89 -2.71
CA HIS A 26 -13.42 -12.86 -3.74
C HIS A 26 -12.09 -12.11 -3.72
N GLU A 27 -11.67 -11.64 -4.89
CA GLU A 27 -10.52 -10.76 -5.07
C GLU A 27 -10.96 -9.61 -5.97
N GLU A 28 -10.60 -8.39 -5.58
CA GLU A 28 -10.92 -7.18 -6.31
C GLU A 28 -9.72 -6.23 -6.26
N SER A 29 -9.48 -5.53 -7.37
CA SER A 29 -8.52 -4.43 -7.42
C SER A 29 -9.20 -3.15 -6.98
N ALA A 30 -8.56 -2.40 -6.07
CA ALA A 30 -9.06 -1.09 -5.68
C ALA A 30 -9.28 -0.20 -6.91
N LEU A 31 -10.46 0.41 -7.02
CA LEU A 31 -10.77 1.33 -8.12
C LEU A 31 -9.81 2.53 -8.10
N CYS A 32 -9.61 3.11 -6.92
CA CYS A 32 -8.64 4.17 -6.65
C CYS A 32 -8.14 3.99 -5.21
N CYS A 33 -6.90 4.36 -4.95
CA CYS A 33 -6.33 4.39 -3.61
C CYS A 33 -5.27 5.49 -3.51
N SER A 34 -5.04 5.96 -2.29
CA SER A 34 -3.99 6.91 -1.97
C SER A 34 -3.36 6.54 -0.63
N GLN A 35 -2.17 7.06 -0.36
CA GLN A 35 -1.55 6.97 0.95
C GLN A 35 -2.42 7.69 2.01
N ASN A 36 -2.35 7.24 3.26
CA ASN A 36 -2.93 7.97 4.39
C ASN A 36 -2.27 9.36 4.52
N MET A 37 -3.07 10.38 4.83
CA MET A 37 -2.60 11.75 5.01
C MET A 37 -1.57 11.87 6.14
N ASP A 38 -1.75 11.18 7.27
CA ASP A 38 -0.81 11.26 8.40
C ASP A 38 0.59 10.77 7.99
N ASP A 39 0.64 9.62 7.32
CA ASP A 39 1.89 9.07 6.78
C ASP A 39 2.48 9.99 5.71
N PHE A 40 1.65 10.67 4.92
CA PHE A 40 2.11 11.61 3.90
C PHE A 40 2.73 12.86 4.54
N GLU A 41 2.10 13.42 5.57
CA GLU A 41 2.60 14.57 6.34
C GLU A 41 3.90 14.24 7.08
N ASP A 42 4.01 13.03 7.63
CA ASP A 42 5.23 12.50 8.26
C ASP A 42 6.33 12.15 7.25
N GLY A 43 6.08 12.33 5.94
CA GLY A 43 7.05 12.08 4.88
C GLY A 43 7.38 10.60 4.69
N VAL A 44 6.46 9.70 5.09
CA VAL A 44 6.61 8.26 4.95
C VAL A 44 6.63 7.91 3.47
N PRO A 45 7.70 7.27 2.97
CA PRO A 45 7.85 7.04 1.56
C PRO A 45 7.09 5.78 1.16
N VAL A 46 6.02 5.95 0.38
CA VAL A 46 5.14 4.87 -0.08
C VAL A 46 5.00 4.94 -1.60
N CYS A 47 4.84 3.79 -2.25
CA CYS A 47 4.49 3.74 -3.66
C CYS A 47 3.05 4.24 -3.85
N THR A 48 2.85 5.27 -4.69
CA THR A 48 1.49 5.82 -4.95
C THR A 48 0.50 4.77 -5.47
N VAL A 49 0.97 3.74 -6.18
CA VAL A 49 0.07 2.74 -6.81
C VAL A 49 -0.21 1.53 -5.94
N CYS A 50 0.83 0.88 -5.43
CA CYS A 50 0.66 -0.39 -4.71
C CYS A 50 0.72 -0.23 -3.19
N LEU A 51 0.85 1.01 -2.70
CA LEU A 51 0.94 1.36 -1.28
C LEU A 51 2.05 0.63 -0.50
N ARG A 52 3.04 0.06 -1.21
CA ARG A 52 4.21 -0.57 -0.60
C ARG A 52 5.12 0.50 -0.01
N PHE A 53 5.52 0.33 1.25
CA PHE A 53 6.57 1.13 1.87
C PHE A 53 7.89 1.03 1.08
N LEU A 54 8.51 2.19 0.84
CA LEU A 54 9.77 2.36 0.11
C LEU A 54 10.93 2.71 1.04
N GLU A 55 10.71 2.67 2.35
CA GLU A 55 11.74 2.71 3.38
C GLU A 55 12.24 1.30 3.74
N THR A 56 13.38 1.25 4.43
CA THR A 56 13.88 0.00 5.01
C THR A 56 13.08 -0.34 6.26
N LEU A 57 13.04 -1.62 6.65
CA LEU A 57 12.43 -2.05 7.91
C LEU A 57 13.05 -1.32 9.12
N SER A 58 14.35 -1.07 9.10
CA SER A 58 15.06 -0.33 10.14
C SER A 58 14.57 1.12 10.26
N SER A 59 14.39 1.83 9.15
CA SER A 59 13.83 3.19 9.15
C SER A 59 12.39 3.21 9.64
N GLN A 60 11.57 2.25 9.18
CA GLN A 60 10.18 2.12 9.61
C GLN A 60 10.08 1.90 11.13
N VAL A 61 10.89 0.98 11.67
CA VAL A 61 10.91 0.69 13.11
C VAL A 61 11.43 1.88 13.91
N ALA A 62 12.48 2.56 13.43
CA ALA A 62 12.99 3.75 14.09
C ALA A 62 11.94 4.87 14.18
N ARG A 63 11.17 5.09 13.09
CA ARG A 63 10.08 6.05 13.03
C ARG A 63 8.92 5.65 13.97
N ASN A 64 8.41 4.43 13.84
CA ASN A 64 7.22 3.99 14.58
C ASN A 64 7.47 3.88 16.09
N THR A 65 8.67 3.42 16.48
CA THR A 65 8.98 3.18 17.91
C THR A 65 9.68 4.35 18.57
N GLN A 66 10.15 5.34 17.79
CA GLN A 66 11.04 6.40 18.25
C GLN A 66 12.31 5.87 18.96
N ARG A 67 12.72 4.62 18.66
CA ARG A 67 13.85 3.91 19.30
C ARG A 67 14.84 3.40 18.26
N LYS A 68 15.87 4.20 17.98
CA LYS A 68 16.96 3.83 17.05
C LYS A 68 17.67 2.52 17.42
N LYS A 69 17.81 2.22 18.72
CA LYS A 69 18.43 0.96 19.18
C LYS A 69 17.63 -0.28 18.78
N ALA A 70 16.29 -0.19 18.74
CA ALA A 70 15.44 -1.29 18.32
C ALA A 70 15.61 -1.57 16.82
N ALA A 71 15.72 -0.53 16.00
CA ALA A 71 15.97 -0.66 14.56
C ALA A 71 17.31 -1.34 14.21
N LEU A 72 18.33 -1.17 15.06
CA LEU A 72 19.63 -1.84 14.91
C LEU A 72 19.61 -3.31 15.37
N SER A 73 18.59 -3.70 16.14
CA SER A 73 18.45 -5.05 16.70
C SER A 73 17.51 -5.93 15.88
N LEU A 74 17.20 -5.54 14.65
CA LEU A 74 16.28 -6.29 13.80
C LEU A 74 16.93 -7.61 13.36
N PRO A 75 16.24 -8.76 13.56
CA PRO A 75 16.67 -9.99 12.93
C PRO A 75 16.53 -9.82 11.40
N TYR A 76 17.45 -10.41 10.64
CA TYR A 76 17.47 -10.42 9.15
C TYR A 76 17.95 -9.11 8.48
N PRO A 77 19.27 -8.81 8.52
CA PRO A 77 19.86 -7.66 7.83
C PRO A 77 19.65 -7.67 6.31
N GLU A 78 19.49 -8.84 5.69
CA GLU A 78 19.19 -9.01 4.27
C GLU A 78 17.84 -8.40 3.85
N GLN A 79 16.90 -8.26 4.79
CA GLN A 79 15.59 -7.64 4.54
C GLN A 79 15.64 -6.10 4.68
N GLN A 80 16.80 -5.53 4.98
CA GLN A 80 16.97 -4.09 5.19
C GLN A 80 17.37 -3.33 3.91
N MET A 81 17.35 -3.97 2.74
CA MET A 81 17.74 -3.29 1.50
C MET A 81 16.69 -2.24 1.09
N PRO A 82 17.11 -0.98 0.84
CA PRO A 82 16.18 0.04 0.38
C PRO A 82 15.66 -0.28 -1.02
N VAL A 83 14.37 -0.08 -1.23
CA VAL A 83 13.77 -0.17 -2.56
C VAL A 83 14.27 1.00 -3.40
N LYS A 84 14.85 0.73 -4.58
CA LYS A 84 15.22 1.79 -5.53
C LYS A 84 13.95 2.52 -5.98
N ARG A 85 13.78 3.76 -5.51
CA ARG A 85 12.60 4.57 -5.80
C ARG A 85 12.67 5.11 -7.22
N VAL A 86 11.55 5.05 -7.92
CA VAL A 86 11.36 5.72 -9.21
C VAL A 86 10.56 7.00 -8.93
N PRO A 87 11.10 8.20 -9.18
CA PRO A 87 10.36 9.44 -8.97
C PRO A 87 9.29 9.63 -10.05
N CYS A 88 8.29 10.43 -9.73
CA CYS A 88 7.34 10.95 -10.71
C CYS A 88 8.04 11.74 -11.83
N LEU A 89 7.44 11.73 -13.02
CA LEU A 89 7.88 12.54 -14.16
C LEU A 89 7.74 14.04 -13.87
N TRP A 90 6.74 14.44 -13.07
CA TRP A 90 6.49 15.83 -12.71
C TRP A 90 7.16 16.29 -11.41
N LYS A 91 8.23 15.61 -10.99
CA LYS A 91 8.93 15.95 -9.75
C LYS A 91 9.45 17.40 -9.75
N GLU A 92 9.94 17.87 -10.89
CA GLU A 92 10.44 19.24 -11.06
C GLU A 92 9.34 20.30 -10.95
N GLN A 93 8.07 19.92 -11.18
CA GLN A 93 6.90 20.77 -10.99
C GLN A 93 6.31 20.67 -9.57
N GLY A 94 7.01 19.98 -8.65
CA GLY A 94 6.62 19.88 -7.25
C GLY A 94 5.88 18.60 -6.87
N CYS A 95 5.69 17.65 -7.80
CA CYS A 95 5.09 16.35 -7.47
C CYS A 95 6.00 15.55 -6.53
N ARG A 96 5.46 15.11 -5.39
CA ARG A 96 6.20 14.34 -4.37
C ARG A 96 6.09 12.84 -4.52
N ASP A 97 5.34 12.38 -5.51
CA ASP A 97 5.04 10.97 -5.71
C ASP A 97 6.27 10.15 -6.06
N SER A 98 6.24 8.93 -5.54
CA SER A 98 7.30 7.97 -5.75
C SER A 98 6.72 6.58 -5.97
N PHE A 99 7.46 5.77 -6.73
CA PHE A 99 7.01 4.46 -7.18
C PHE A 99 8.06 3.41 -6.87
N CYS A 100 7.63 2.18 -6.58
CA CYS A 100 8.55 1.05 -6.38
C CYS A 100 9.19 0.56 -7.70
N SER A 101 8.63 0.95 -8.84
CA SER A 101 9.08 0.52 -10.17
C SER A 101 8.55 1.45 -11.27
N THR A 102 9.19 1.40 -12.45
CA THR A 102 8.71 2.09 -13.65
C THR A 102 7.30 1.63 -14.04
N ARG A 103 6.98 0.34 -13.84
CA ARG A 103 5.65 -0.21 -14.08
C ARG A 103 4.58 0.46 -13.21
N CYS A 104 4.85 0.67 -11.93
CA CYS A 104 3.92 1.40 -11.05
C CYS A 104 3.75 2.85 -11.51
N ARG A 105 4.83 3.54 -11.87
CA ARG A 105 4.73 4.91 -12.42
C ARG A 105 3.86 4.96 -13.66
N GLU A 106 4.12 4.09 -14.64
CA GLU A 106 3.33 4.03 -15.88
C GLU A 106 1.86 3.66 -15.62
N SER A 107 1.58 2.81 -14.63
CA SER A 107 0.21 2.48 -14.24
C SER A 107 -0.53 3.69 -13.65
N ALA A 108 0.13 4.46 -12.78
CA ALA A 108 -0.45 5.69 -12.23
C ALA A 108 -0.82 6.67 -13.34
N LEU A 109 0.12 6.93 -14.26
CA LEU A 109 -0.06 7.86 -15.38
C LEU A 109 -1.26 7.51 -16.29
N LYS A 110 -1.60 6.22 -16.40
CA LYS A 110 -2.74 5.74 -17.20
C LYS A 110 -4.06 5.73 -16.45
N GLN A 111 -4.03 5.85 -15.13
CA GLN A 111 -5.19 5.70 -14.26
C GLN A 111 -5.36 6.96 -13.39
N PHE A 112 -5.12 6.84 -12.09
CA PHE A 112 -5.32 7.87 -11.09
C PHE A 112 -3.96 8.31 -10.52
N HIS A 113 -3.18 9.05 -11.32
CA HIS A 113 -2.02 9.78 -10.80
C HIS A 113 -2.47 11.00 -10.01
#